data_AF-A0A526RR82-F1
#
_entry.id   AF-A0A526RR82-F1
#
_cell.length_a   1.000
_cell.length_b   1.000
_cell.length_c   1.000
_cell.angle_alpha   90.00
_cell.angle_beta   90.00
_cell.angle_gamma   90.00
#
_symmetry.space_group_name_H-M   'P 1'
#
loop_
_entity.id
_entity.type
_entity.pdbx_description
1 polymer ?
#
loop_
_entity_poly.entity_id
_entity_poly.type
_entity_poly.pdbx_seq_one_letter_code
_entity_poly.pdbx_strand_id
1 'polypeptide(L)'
;LAGTLLGAFYLLIKNRLMPGEYMPMSDVALMLTTGMLFIPLVGDAYHTIFPLNPASWSLFFELLVNIAYVLLFFVLSRRVLLGLITGSLALLVLAAVLSGTLDFGMTGATIASGLPRVTFSFFLGVLLCRSMAHYQGSLGFLQRGYWVEIALALTLVIFAIAPAGGSARAAYDLICVVLLFPVMVTVGAVAATSPRLSKLYSWLGRISYPIYIIHTPMLMIIAGAGKAVSIDPFANHPWFGIAMAIVVIVISDIATRIYDEPVRRFLQRQMQRSRAIA
;
A
#
# COMPACT_ATOMS: atom_id res chain seq x y z
N LEU A 1 12.73 -5.56 -1.19
CA LEU A 1 14.17 -5.48 -1.55
C LEU A 1 14.70 -4.05 -1.49
N ALA A 2 14.44 -3.19 -2.49
CA ALA A 2 14.99 -1.83 -2.52
C ALA A 2 14.64 -0.98 -1.27
N GLY A 3 13.36 -0.95 -0.87
CA GLY A 3 12.95 -0.25 0.37
C GLY A 3 13.59 -0.84 1.63
N THR A 4 13.70 -2.17 1.72
CA THR A 4 14.36 -2.87 2.84
C THR A 4 15.84 -2.49 2.94
N LEU A 5 16.55 -2.44 1.81
CA LEU A 5 17.96 -2.00 1.75
C LEU A 5 18.11 -0.55 2.18
N LEU A 6 17.19 0.33 1.74
CA LEU A 6 17.19 1.73 2.12
C LEU A 6 16.98 1.92 3.63
N GLY A 7 16.08 1.13 4.23
CA GLY A 7 15.90 1.09 5.68
C GLY A 7 17.10 0.54 6.44
N ALA A 8 17.76 -0.49 5.92
CA ALA A 8 18.99 -1.01 6.52
C ALA A 8 20.11 0.03 6.49
N PHE A 9 20.28 0.70 5.34
CA PHE A 9 21.22 1.81 5.18
C PHE A 9 20.95 2.92 6.20
N TYR A 10 19.69 3.30 6.39
CA TYR A 10 19.29 4.25 7.43
C TYR A 10 19.74 3.80 8.83
N LEU A 11 19.42 2.57 9.26
CA LEU A 11 19.79 2.10 10.60
C LEU A 11 21.29 2.06 10.82
N LEU A 12 22.08 1.69 9.80
CA LEU A 12 23.53 1.70 9.89
C LEU A 12 24.09 3.11 10.09
N ILE A 13 23.54 4.10 9.39
CA ILE A 13 23.91 5.51 9.58
C ILE A 13 23.46 6.02 10.95
N LYS A 14 22.20 5.73 11.34
CA LYS A 14 21.63 6.12 12.62
C LYS A 14 22.50 5.63 13.78
N ASN A 15 22.93 4.37 13.75
CA ASN A 15 23.80 3.77 14.77
C ASN A 15 25.15 4.50 14.90
N ARG A 16 25.65 5.15 13.85
CA ARG A 16 26.88 5.95 13.88
C ARG A 16 26.64 7.38 14.36
N LEU A 17 25.55 8.01 13.92
CA LEU A 17 25.27 9.43 14.21
C LEU A 17 24.60 9.63 15.57
N MET A 18 23.89 8.63 16.09
CA MET A 18 23.08 8.72 17.31
C MET A 18 23.38 7.56 18.26
N PRO A 19 24.53 7.57 18.96
CA PRO A 19 24.94 6.46 19.84
C PRO A 19 23.96 6.17 20.98
N GLY A 20 23.19 7.16 21.43
CA GLY A 20 22.16 6.99 22.47
C GLY A 20 20.93 6.18 22.03
N GLU A 21 20.75 5.94 20.73
CA GLU A 21 19.69 5.09 20.16
C GLU A 21 20.27 3.90 19.39
N TYR A 22 21.43 3.44 19.85
CA TYR A 22 22.14 2.33 19.24
C TYR A 22 21.28 1.07 19.22
N MET A 23 21.19 0.45 18.04
CA MET A 23 20.57 -0.84 17.83
C MET A 23 21.64 -1.91 17.60
N PRO A 24 21.61 -3.05 18.32
CA PRO A 24 22.55 -4.15 18.11
C PRO A 24 22.62 -4.59 16.65
N MET A 25 23.83 -4.89 16.16
CA MET A 25 24.02 -5.35 14.77
C MET A 25 23.34 -6.70 14.50
N SER A 26 23.17 -7.54 15.53
CA SER A 26 22.36 -8.76 15.47
C SER A 26 20.91 -8.47 15.07
N ASP A 27 20.33 -7.41 15.62
CA ASP A 27 18.93 -7.04 15.37
C ASP A 27 18.79 -6.45 13.97
N VAL A 28 19.75 -5.60 13.55
CA VAL A 28 19.79 -5.08 12.18
C VAL A 28 19.93 -6.22 11.17
N ALA A 29 20.79 -7.21 11.45
CA ALA A 29 20.95 -8.39 10.60
C ALA A 29 19.68 -9.25 10.56
N LEU A 30 19.04 -9.47 11.72
CA LEU A 30 17.77 -10.19 11.80
C LEU A 30 16.67 -9.49 10.97
N MET A 31 16.50 -8.18 11.15
CA MET A 31 15.54 -7.36 10.41
C MET A 31 15.82 -7.35 8.90
N LEU A 32 17.10 -7.33 8.51
CA LEU A 32 17.50 -7.40 7.11
C LEU A 32 17.15 -8.77 6.53
N THR A 33 17.52 -9.85 7.19
CA THR A 33 17.24 -11.21 6.72
C THR A 33 15.74 -11.47 6.63
N THR A 34 14.97 -11.15 7.67
CA THR A 34 13.51 -11.34 7.67
C THR A 34 12.83 -10.44 6.65
N GLY A 35 13.25 -9.17 6.53
CA GLY A 35 12.74 -8.23 5.54
C GLY A 35 13.07 -8.62 4.09
N MET A 36 14.19 -9.30 3.84
CA MET A 36 14.56 -9.83 2.53
C MET A 36 13.77 -11.10 2.17
N LEU A 37 13.54 -11.98 3.15
CA LEU A 37 12.73 -13.18 3.00
C LEU A 37 11.22 -12.91 3.12
N PHE A 38 10.85 -11.66 3.41
CA PHE A 38 9.47 -11.23 3.59
C PHE A 38 8.72 -11.98 4.72
N ILE A 39 9.48 -12.32 5.77
CA ILE A 39 8.98 -12.97 6.98
C ILE A 39 8.64 -11.87 8.00
N PRO A 40 7.40 -11.80 8.52
CA PRO A 40 7.04 -10.78 9.51
C PRO A 40 7.73 -11.03 10.84
N LEU A 41 8.27 -9.99 11.45
CA LEU A 41 8.79 -10.02 12.81
C LEU A 41 7.68 -9.70 13.80
N VAL A 42 7.20 -10.72 14.52
CA VAL A 42 6.16 -10.58 15.53
C VAL A 42 6.84 -10.51 16.89
N GLY A 43 6.96 -9.30 17.44
CA GLY A 43 7.50 -9.07 18.78
C GLY A 43 7.32 -7.63 19.22
N ASP A 44 7.17 -7.42 20.53
CA ASP A 44 6.92 -6.09 21.12
C ASP A 44 8.12 -5.14 21.03
N ALA A 45 9.33 -5.70 20.79
CA ALA A 45 10.55 -4.94 20.59
C ALA A 45 10.53 -4.10 19.29
N TYR A 46 9.56 -4.34 18.40
CA TYR A 46 9.49 -3.70 17.09
C TYR A 46 8.17 -2.96 16.90
N HIS A 47 8.25 -1.71 16.45
CA HIS A 47 7.06 -0.89 16.18
C HIS A 47 6.21 -1.42 15.00
N THR A 48 6.80 -2.20 14.11
CA THR A 48 6.11 -2.75 12.92
C THR A 48 6.63 -4.16 12.61
N ILE A 49 5.83 -4.96 11.89
CA ILE A 49 6.21 -6.31 11.45
C ILE A 49 7.31 -6.31 10.39
N PHE A 50 7.60 -5.15 9.78
CA PHE A 50 8.72 -4.94 8.85
C PHE A 50 9.48 -3.65 9.23
N PRO A 51 10.37 -3.68 10.24
CA PRO A 51 10.98 -2.48 10.80
C PRO A 51 11.78 -1.64 9.80
N LEU A 52 12.43 -2.28 8.81
CA LEU A 52 13.23 -1.59 7.79
C LEU A 52 12.37 -0.90 6.72
N ASN A 53 11.13 -1.33 6.55
CA ASN A 53 10.22 -0.70 5.61
C ASN A 53 8.79 -0.92 6.10
N PRO A 54 8.32 -0.06 7.02
CA PRO A 54 6.99 -0.15 7.60
C PRO A 54 5.90 -0.40 6.55
N ALA A 55 5.92 0.29 5.41
CA ALA A 55 4.92 0.10 4.34
C ALA A 55 4.76 -1.34 3.83
N SER A 56 5.76 -2.22 4.04
CA SER A 56 5.71 -3.61 3.59
C SER A 56 4.62 -4.45 4.25
N TRP A 57 4.06 -4.02 5.39
CA TRP A 57 3.04 -4.77 6.11
C TRP A 57 1.81 -5.07 5.24
N SER A 58 1.37 -4.11 4.42
CA SER A 58 0.20 -4.30 3.56
C SER A 58 0.50 -5.24 2.39
N LEU A 59 1.73 -5.19 1.86
CA LEU A 59 2.20 -6.05 0.78
C LEU A 59 2.35 -7.50 1.22
N PHE A 60 2.66 -7.73 2.50
CA PHE A 60 2.62 -9.07 3.09
C PHE A 60 1.21 -9.66 3.04
N PHE A 61 0.21 -8.89 3.45
CA PHE A 61 -1.18 -9.30 3.32
C PHE A 61 -1.61 -9.48 1.86
N GLU A 62 -1.15 -8.61 0.96
CA GLU A 62 -1.39 -8.75 -0.48
C GLU A 62 -0.81 -10.05 -1.03
N LEU A 63 0.42 -10.40 -0.66
CA LEU A 63 1.04 -11.67 -1.04
C LEU A 63 0.23 -12.86 -0.52
N LEU A 64 -0.16 -12.84 0.76
CA LEU A 64 -0.95 -13.91 1.37
C LEU A 64 -2.29 -14.10 0.66
N VAL A 65 -3.03 -13.03 0.40
CA VAL A 65 -4.35 -13.14 -0.25
C VAL A 65 -4.21 -13.58 -1.71
N ASN A 66 -3.15 -13.19 -2.42
CA ASN A 66 -2.88 -13.67 -3.78
C ASN A 66 -2.56 -15.18 -3.80
N ILE A 67 -1.75 -15.67 -2.86
CA ILE A 67 -1.48 -17.11 -2.72
C ILE A 67 -2.81 -17.84 -2.44
N ALA A 68 -3.60 -17.36 -1.47
CA ALA A 68 -4.89 -17.94 -1.16
C ALA A 68 -5.84 -17.93 -2.38
N TYR A 69 -5.86 -16.83 -3.15
CA TYR A 69 -6.67 -16.72 -4.36
C TYR A 69 -6.31 -17.75 -5.42
N VAL A 70 -5.00 -17.96 -5.68
CA VAL A 70 -4.55 -18.98 -6.65
C VAL A 70 -4.93 -20.38 -6.19
N LEU A 71 -4.74 -20.70 -4.91
CA LEU A 71 -5.08 -22.02 -4.34
C LEU A 71 -6.59 -22.29 -4.37
N LEU A 72 -7.40 -21.25 -4.14
CA LEU A 72 -8.86 -21.35 -4.09
C LEU A 72 -9.53 -21.05 -5.44
N PHE A 73 -8.76 -20.82 -6.51
CA PHE A 73 -9.27 -20.30 -7.78
C PHE A 73 -10.43 -21.13 -8.35
N PHE A 74 -10.30 -22.46 -8.31
CA PHE A 74 -11.30 -23.39 -8.86
C PHE A 74 -12.56 -23.54 -8.00
N VAL A 75 -12.50 -23.20 -6.71
CA VAL A 75 -13.66 -23.30 -5.79
C VAL A 75 -14.36 -21.96 -5.56
N LEU A 76 -13.78 -20.86 -6.05
CA LEU A 76 -14.30 -19.51 -5.91
C LEU A 76 -15.52 -19.25 -6.81
N SER A 77 -16.64 -19.92 -6.51
CA SER A 77 -17.96 -19.61 -7.07
C SER A 77 -18.45 -18.24 -6.58
N ARG A 78 -19.42 -17.64 -7.29
CA ARG A 78 -20.02 -16.35 -6.87
C ARG A 78 -20.57 -16.40 -5.44
N ARG A 79 -21.13 -17.55 -5.00
CA ARG A 79 -21.67 -17.73 -3.65
C ARG A 79 -20.57 -17.73 -2.59
N VAL A 80 -19.48 -18.46 -2.85
CA VAL A 80 -18.30 -18.49 -1.96
C VAL A 80 -17.68 -17.11 -1.86
N LEU A 81 -17.54 -16.40 -2.99
CA LEU A 81 -17.00 -15.05 -3.03
C LEU A 81 -17.83 -14.07 -2.19
N LEU A 82 -19.17 -14.12 -2.32
CA LEU A 82 -20.06 -13.30 -1.51
C LEU A 82 -19.94 -13.65 -0.02
N GLY A 83 -19.86 -14.93 0.33
CA GLY A 83 -19.65 -15.37 1.72
C GLY A 83 -18.32 -14.87 2.31
N LEU A 84 -17.23 -14.90 1.53
CA LEU A 84 -15.95 -14.32 1.93
C LEU A 84 -16.04 -12.81 2.16
N ILE A 85 -16.70 -12.09 1.26
CA ILE A 85 -16.87 -10.64 1.36
C ILE A 85 -17.73 -10.28 2.59
N THR A 86 -18.87 -10.94 2.80
CA THR A 86 -19.73 -10.62 3.95
C THR A 86 -19.10 -11.01 5.28
N GLY A 87 -18.46 -12.17 5.35
CA GLY A 87 -17.74 -12.62 6.54
C GLY A 87 -16.56 -11.70 6.89
N SER A 88 -15.74 -11.34 5.90
CA SER A 88 -14.62 -10.40 6.11
C SER A 88 -15.10 -8.99 6.43
N LEU A 89 -16.22 -8.53 5.87
CA LEU A 89 -16.83 -7.25 6.23
C LEU A 89 -17.30 -7.25 7.69
N ALA A 90 -17.96 -8.32 8.16
CA ALA A 90 -18.41 -8.41 9.55
C ALA A 90 -17.22 -8.36 10.52
N LEU A 91 -16.15 -9.10 10.22
CA LEU A 91 -14.92 -9.08 11.01
C LEU A 91 -14.21 -7.71 10.94
N LEU A 92 -14.23 -7.05 9.78
CA LEU A 92 -13.66 -5.71 9.61
C LEU A 92 -14.41 -4.67 10.44
N VAL A 93 -15.75 -4.71 10.43
CA VAL A 93 -16.59 -3.83 11.26
C VAL A 93 -16.34 -4.09 12.74
N LEU A 94 -16.28 -5.36 13.17
CA LEU A 94 -15.97 -5.71 14.55
C LEU A 94 -14.59 -5.16 14.96
N ALA A 95 -13.56 -5.40 14.15
CA ALA A 95 -12.22 -4.90 14.40
C ALA A 95 -12.21 -3.37 14.52
N ALA A 96 -12.86 -2.67 13.60
CA ALA A 96 -12.97 -1.22 13.57
C ALA A 96 -13.64 -0.64 14.83
N VAL A 97 -14.70 -1.29 15.32
CA VAL A 97 -15.40 -0.89 16.54
C VAL A 97 -14.53 -1.10 17.78
N LEU A 98 -13.77 -2.19 17.82
CA LEU A 98 -12.88 -2.50 18.96
C LEU A 98 -11.64 -1.61 19.00
N SER A 99 -11.06 -1.26 17.84
CA SER A 99 -9.84 -0.45 17.74
C SER A 99 -10.10 1.06 17.60
N GLY A 100 -11.31 1.47 17.22
CA GLY A 100 -11.63 2.87 16.92
C GLY A 100 -11.02 3.42 15.63
N THR A 101 -10.35 2.58 14.83
CA THR A 101 -9.67 2.94 13.57
C THR A 101 -9.49 1.73 12.66
N LEU A 102 -9.29 1.90 11.35
CA LEU A 102 -8.86 0.79 10.45
C LEU A 102 -7.35 0.78 10.21
N ASP A 103 -6.60 1.65 10.87
CA ASP A 103 -5.14 1.69 10.81
C ASP A 103 -4.50 0.63 11.73
N PHE A 104 -4.75 -0.63 11.41
CA PHE A 104 -4.25 -1.80 12.12
C PHE A 104 -3.70 -2.85 11.15
N GLY A 105 -2.91 -3.79 11.66
CA GLY A 105 -2.23 -4.83 10.86
C GLY A 105 -0.73 -4.60 10.70
N MET A 106 -0.24 -3.42 11.08
CA MET A 106 1.19 -3.09 11.00
C MET A 106 2.01 -3.66 12.16
N THR A 107 1.40 -3.93 13.31
CA THR A 107 2.08 -4.40 14.53
C THR A 107 1.84 -5.88 14.78
N GLY A 108 2.71 -6.54 15.55
CA GLY A 108 2.51 -7.94 15.94
C GLY A 108 1.16 -8.18 16.64
N ALA A 109 0.74 -7.28 17.51
CA ALA A 109 -0.55 -7.37 18.22
C ALA A 109 -1.77 -7.22 17.30
N THR A 110 -1.63 -6.49 16.19
CA THR A 110 -2.75 -6.19 15.28
C THR A 110 -2.68 -6.95 13.95
N ILE A 111 -1.68 -7.81 13.76
CA ILE A 111 -1.49 -8.53 12.49
C ILE A 111 -2.73 -9.32 12.07
N ALA A 112 -3.45 -9.93 13.03
CA ALA A 112 -4.66 -10.68 12.76
C ALA A 112 -5.81 -9.81 12.23
N SER A 113 -5.93 -8.55 12.68
CA SER A 113 -6.99 -7.65 12.20
C SER A 113 -6.72 -7.13 10.77
N GLY A 114 -5.48 -7.22 10.28
CA GLY A 114 -5.16 -6.94 8.88
C GLY A 114 -5.82 -7.91 7.88
N LEU A 115 -6.10 -9.16 8.30
CA LEU A 115 -6.64 -10.21 7.44
C LEU A 115 -8.08 -9.91 6.94
N PRO A 116 -9.06 -9.55 7.81
CA PRO A 116 -10.38 -9.12 7.35
C PRO A 116 -10.32 -7.98 6.34
N ARG A 117 -9.45 -6.99 6.58
CA ARG A 117 -9.32 -5.81 5.72
C ARG A 117 -8.85 -6.19 4.31
N VAL A 118 -7.76 -6.94 4.20
CA VAL A 118 -7.23 -7.36 2.89
C VAL A 118 -8.19 -8.29 2.17
N THR A 119 -8.81 -9.23 2.90
CA THR A 119 -9.73 -10.23 2.35
C THR A 119 -10.95 -9.53 1.76
N PHE A 120 -11.56 -8.60 2.51
CA PHE A 120 -12.70 -7.82 2.04
C PHE A 120 -12.36 -7.06 0.76
N SER A 121 -11.34 -6.20 0.79
CA SER A 121 -11.01 -5.34 -0.34
C SER A 121 -10.57 -6.12 -1.59
N PHE A 122 -9.77 -7.18 -1.41
CA PHE A 122 -9.29 -7.99 -2.52
C PHE A 122 -10.44 -8.74 -3.21
N PHE A 123 -11.25 -9.47 -2.45
CA PHE A 123 -12.33 -10.27 -3.02
C PHE A 123 -13.49 -9.40 -3.54
N LEU A 124 -13.73 -8.23 -2.94
CA LEU A 124 -14.63 -7.24 -3.53
C LEU A 124 -14.10 -6.78 -4.90
N GLY A 125 -12.81 -6.51 -5.03
CA GLY A 125 -12.17 -6.20 -6.31
C GLY A 125 -12.31 -7.32 -7.34
N VAL A 126 -12.12 -8.58 -6.93
CA VAL A 126 -12.35 -9.75 -7.79
C VAL A 126 -13.82 -9.83 -8.24
N LEU A 127 -14.77 -9.61 -7.33
CA LEU A 127 -16.20 -9.59 -7.65
C LEU A 127 -16.52 -8.48 -8.66
N LEU A 128 -16.02 -7.26 -8.41
CA LEU A 128 -16.18 -6.12 -9.30
C LEU A 128 -15.64 -6.44 -10.70
N CYS A 129 -14.41 -6.96 -10.79
CA CYS A 129 -13.78 -7.35 -12.05
C CYS A 129 -14.61 -8.39 -12.81
N ARG A 130 -15.06 -9.46 -12.14
CA ARG A 130 -15.91 -10.50 -12.76
C ARG A 130 -17.27 -9.97 -13.21
N SER A 131 -17.81 -9.00 -12.50
CA SER A 131 -19.10 -8.40 -12.81
C SER A 131 -19.02 -7.27 -13.84
N MET A 132 -17.83 -6.73 -14.08
CA MET A 132 -17.62 -5.55 -14.91
C MET A 132 -18.14 -5.77 -16.34
N ALA A 133 -17.91 -6.95 -16.92
CA ALA A 133 -18.39 -7.29 -18.26
C ALA A 133 -19.93 -7.14 -18.42
N HIS A 134 -20.69 -7.35 -17.34
CA HIS A 134 -22.14 -7.20 -17.35
C HIS A 134 -22.57 -5.74 -17.16
N TYR A 135 -21.88 -4.99 -16.29
CA TYR A 135 -22.27 -3.64 -15.90
C TYR A 135 -21.66 -2.53 -16.76
N GLN A 136 -20.61 -2.81 -17.53
CA GLN A 136 -19.89 -1.81 -18.32
C GLN A 136 -20.81 -1.09 -19.32
N GLY A 137 -21.78 -1.79 -19.92
CA GLY A 137 -22.78 -1.17 -20.80
C GLY A 137 -23.74 -0.23 -20.06
N SER A 138 -24.16 -0.59 -18.85
CA SER A 138 -25.02 0.26 -18.00
C SER A 138 -24.29 1.49 -17.45
N LEU A 139 -22.96 1.39 -17.32
CA LEU A 139 -22.08 2.47 -16.84
C LEU A 139 -21.54 3.34 -17.99
N GLY A 140 -22.10 3.23 -19.20
CA GLY A 140 -21.66 4.01 -20.37
C GLY A 140 -21.75 5.53 -20.21
N PHE A 141 -22.53 6.03 -19.24
CA PHE A 141 -22.51 7.47 -18.91
C PHE A 141 -21.16 7.92 -18.33
N LEU A 142 -20.42 7.04 -17.64
CA LEU A 142 -19.07 7.33 -17.12
C LEU A 142 -18.04 7.53 -18.23
N GLN A 143 -18.31 7.02 -19.44
CA GLN A 143 -17.46 7.24 -20.61
C GLN A 143 -17.62 8.65 -21.20
N ARG A 144 -18.61 9.42 -20.73
CA ARG A 144 -18.87 10.79 -21.20
C ARG A 144 -18.74 11.76 -20.03
N GLY A 145 -17.88 12.76 -20.18
CA GLY A 145 -17.68 13.82 -19.18
C GLY A 145 -16.38 13.68 -18.38
N TYR A 146 -16.29 14.43 -17.28
CA TYR A 146 -15.08 14.61 -16.48
C TYR A 146 -15.07 13.76 -15.19
N TRP A 147 -15.51 12.50 -15.30
CA TRP A 147 -15.69 11.63 -14.13
C TRP A 147 -14.38 11.28 -13.42
N VAL A 148 -13.27 11.23 -14.16
CA VAL A 148 -11.94 11.00 -13.57
C VAL A 148 -11.52 12.20 -12.72
N GLU A 149 -11.74 13.41 -13.23
CA GLU A 149 -11.43 14.66 -12.53
C GLU A 149 -12.33 14.83 -11.29
N ILE A 150 -13.62 14.47 -11.40
CA ILE A 150 -14.55 14.45 -10.26
C ILE A 150 -14.08 13.43 -9.22
N ALA A 151 -13.69 12.21 -9.63
CA ALA A 151 -13.18 11.20 -8.71
C ALA A 151 -11.89 11.66 -8.01
N LEU A 152 -11.00 12.33 -8.75
CA LEU A 152 -9.78 12.90 -8.18
C LEU A 152 -10.09 14.02 -7.17
N ALA A 153 -10.96 14.96 -7.52
CA ALA A 153 -11.39 16.03 -6.61
C ALA A 153 -12.07 15.45 -5.37
N LEU A 154 -12.94 14.45 -5.54
CA LEU A 154 -13.58 13.76 -4.44
C LEU A 154 -12.56 13.06 -3.53
N THR A 155 -11.54 12.43 -4.10
CA THR A 155 -10.43 11.81 -3.33
C THR A 155 -9.74 12.86 -2.44
N LEU A 156 -9.43 14.03 -3.00
CA LEU A 156 -8.79 15.12 -2.26
C LEU A 156 -9.69 15.64 -1.13
N VAL A 157 -10.99 15.81 -1.39
CA VAL A 157 -11.96 16.24 -0.37
C VAL A 157 -12.06 15.20 0.74
N ILE A 158 -12.22 13.91 0.40
CA ILE A 158 -12.28 12.81 1.36
C ILE A 158 -11.06 12.86 2.28
N PHE A 159 -9.86 12.95 1.72
CA PHE A 159 -8.63 13.01 2.51
C PHE A 159 -8.50 14.29 3.35
N ALA A 160 -9.00 15.43 2.87
CA ALA A 160 -8.96 16.68 3.61
C ALA A 160 -9.88 16.69 4.85
N ILE A 161 -10.98 15.93 4.82
CA ILE A 161 -11.93 15.84 5.94
C ILE A 161 -11.66 14.66 6.89
N ALA A 162 -10.55 13.94 6.69
CA ALA A 162 -10.22 12.78 7.50
C ALA A 162 -10.10 13.17 8.99
N PRO A 163 -10.88 12.55 9.90
CA PRO A 163 -10.77 12.84 11.32
C PRO A 163 -9.36 12.48 11.84
N ALA A 164 -8.80 13.37 12.68
CA ALA A 164 -7.51 13.13 13.34
C ALA A 164 -7.57 12.00 14.39
N GLY A 165 -8.76 11.66 14.89
CA GLY A 165 -8.97 10.58 15.84
C GLY A 165 -10.42 10.52 16.37
N GLY A 166 -10.64 9.68 17.39
CA GLY A 166 -11.93 9.51 18.05
C GLY A 166 -12.89 8.56 17.32
N SER A 167 -14.12 8.42 17.84
CA SER A 167 -15.13 7.49 17.32
C SER A 167 -15.53 7.75 15.86
N ALA A 168 -15.39 9.00 15.39
CA ALA A 168 -15.62 9.35 14.00
C ALA A 168 -14.61 8.71 13.03
N ARG A 169 -13.40 8.35 13.49
CA ARG A 169 -12.35 7.78 12.66
C ARG A 169 -12.73 6.41 12.11
N ALA A 170 -13.17 5.49 12.97
CA ALA A 170 -13.63 4.17 12.55
C ALA A 170 -14.76 4.24 11.51
N ALA A 171 -15.76 5.10 11.76
CA ALA A 171 -16.88 5.29 10.84
C ALA A 171 -16.42 5.85 9.49
N TYR A 172 -15.58 6.90 9.51
CA TYR A 172 -14.99 7.48 8.31
C TYR A 172 -14.19 6.43 7.51
N ASP A 173 -13.32 5.68 8.17
CA ASP A 173 -12.50 4.66 7.52
C ASP A 173 -13.34 3.52 6.92
N LEU A 174 -14.38 3.06 7.62
CA LEU A 174 -15.32 2.05 7.11
C LEU A 174 -16.07 2.56 5.87
N ILE A 175 -16.59 3.79 5.91
CA ILE A 175 -17.27 4.39 4.75
C ILE A 175 -16.31 4.49 3.56
N CYS A 176 -15.06 4.88 3.81
CA CYS A 176 -14.04 4.94 2.77
C CYS A 176 -13.79 3.57 2.13
N VAL A 177 -13.51 2.55 2.96
CA VAL A 177 -13.13 1.21 2.49
C VAL A 177 -14.30 0.46 1.84
N VAL A 178 -15.52 0.60 2.37
CA VAL A 178 -16.69 -0.17 1.93
C VAL A 178 -17.41 0.48 0.75
N LEU A 179 -17.43 1.82 0.68
CA LEU A 179 -18.23 2.56 -0.30
C LEU A 179 -17.37 3.42 -1.23
N LEU A 180 -16.61 4.37 -0.68
CA LEU A 180 -15.98 5.42 -1.50
C LEU A 180 -14.87 4.85 -2.39
N PHE A 181 -13.98 4.03 -1.84
CA PHE A 181 -12.86 3.45 -2.59
C PHE A 181 -13.35 2.49 -3.69
N PRO A 182 -14.29 1.56 -3.45
CA PRO A 182 -14.87 0.74 -4.51
C PRO A 182 -15.55 1.55 -5.62
N VAL A 183 -16.27 2.63 -5.27
CA VAL A 183 -16.88 3.53 -6.26
C VAL A 183 -15.80 4.21 -7.09
N MET A 184 -14.75 4.75 -6.46
CA MET A 184 -13.65 5.41 -7.18
C MET A 184 -12.89 4.46 -8.11
N VAL A 185 -12.62 3.22 -7.66
CA VAL A 185 -12.01 2.19 -8.50
C VAL A 185 -12.92 1.84 -9.68
N THR A 186 -14.23 1.72 -9.46
CA THR A 186 -15.20 1.43 -10.52
C THR A 186 -15.26 2.57 -11.55
N VAL A 187 -15.28 3.82 -11.10
CA VAL A 187 -15.22 5.00 -11.97
C VAL A 187 -13.90 5.01 -12.74
N GLY A 188 -12.76 4.81 -12.09
CA GLY A 188 -11.45 4.76 -12.74
C GLY A 188 -11.30 3.62 -13.76
N ALA A 189 -12.00 2.51 -13.57
CA ALA A 189 -11.98 1.37 -14.49
C ALA A 189 -12.84 1.58 -15.76
N VAL A 190 -13.87 2.42 -15.70
CA VAL A 190 -14.84 2.61 -16.80
C VAL A 190 -14.70 3.97 -17.49
N ALA A 191 -14.33 5.01 -16.73
CA ALA A 191 -14.33 6.37 -17.24
C ALA A 191 -13.28 6.58 -18.35
N ALA A 192 -13.67 7.37 -19.35
CA ALA A 192 -12.77 7.68 -20.45
C ALA A 192 -11.64 8.61 -19.97
N THR A 193 -10.40 8.24 -20.25
CA THR A 193 -9.25 9.11 -20.00
C THR A 193 -9.00 10.01 -21.20
N SER A 194 -8.86 11.32 -20.97
CA SER A 194 -8.45 12.26 -22.02
C SER A 194 -7.12 11.83 -22.66
N PRO A 195 -6.99 11.82 -23.99
CA PRO A 195 -5.74 11.46 -24.68
C PRO A 195 -4.53 12.28 -24.22
N ARG A 196 -4.74 13.54 -23.80
CA ARG A 196 -3.68 14.43 -23.30
C ARG A 196 -3.13 13.97 -21.95
N LEU A 197 -3.98 13.41 -21.09
CA LEU A 197 -3.62 12.98 -19.73
C LEU A 197 -3.26 11.49 -19.66
N SER A 198 -3.58 10.71 -20.69
CA SER A 198 -3.29 9.26 -20.72
C SER A 198 -1.82 8.94 -20.44
N LYS A 199 -0.88 9.70 -21.00
CA LYS A 199 0.56 9.53 -20.72
C LYS A 199 0.91 9.82 -19.26
N LEU A 200 0.32 10.87 -18.67
CA LEU A 200 0.53 11.23 -17.28
C LEU A 200 -0.04 10.15 -16.34
N TYR A 201 -1.26 9.68 -16.58
CA TYR A 201 -1.88 8.63 -15.78
C TYR A 201 -1.13 7.30 -15.88
N SER A 202 -0.65 6.94 -17.08
CA SER A 202 0.21 5.77 -17.25
C SER A 202 1.53 5.92 -16.48
N TRP A 203 2.15 7.09 -16.50
CA TRP A 203 3.35 7.37 -15.73
C TRP A 203 3.11 7.30 -14.22
N LEU A 204 2.06 7.95 -13.72
CA LEU A 204 1.65 7.89 -12.30
C LEU A 204 1.40 6.45 -11.85
N GLY A 205 0.70 5.66 -12.68
CA GLY A 205 0.48 4.23 -12.43
C GLY A 205 1.78 3.45 -12.35
N ARG A 206 2.74 3.70 -13.25
CA ARG A 206 4.05 3.04 -13.27
C ARG A 206 4.88 3.30 -12.00
N ILE A 207 4.90 4.54 -11.51
CA ILE A 207 5.71 4.92 -10.35
C ILE A 207 5.01 4.70 -9.00
N SER A 208 3.70 4.43 -9.00
CA SER A 208 2.88 4.32 -7.79
C SER A 208 3.41 3.29 -6.78
N TYR A 209 3.85 2.13 -7.27
CA TYR A 209 4.37 1.06 -6.42
C TYR A 209 5.76 1.39 -5.85
N PRO A 210 6.74 1.89 -6.64
CA PRO A 210 7.97 2.44 -6.09
C PRO A 210 7.77 3.56 -5.08
N ILE A 211 6.83 4.49 -5.30
CA ILE A 211 6.47 5.52 -4.30
C ILE A 211 6.05 4.86 -2.99
N TYR A 212 5.16 3.86 -3.06
CA TYR A 212 4.68 3.14 -1.89
C TYR A 212 5.82 2.47 -1.10
N ILE A 213 6.80 1.88 -1.78
CA ILE A 213 7.92 1.21 -1.11
C ILE A 213 8.96 2.19 -0.56
N ILE A 214 9.18 3.32 -1.22
CA ILE A 214 10.30 4.23 -0.94
C ILE A 214 9.92 5.32 0.06
N HIS A 215 8.65 5.72 0.12
CA HIS A 215 8.27 6.86 0.96
C HIS A 215 8.54 6.63 2.46
N THR A 216 8.27 5.43 3.01
CA THR A 216 8.51 5.21 4.47
C THR A 216 9.98 5.16 4.86
N PRO A 217 10.88 4.45 4.15
CA PRO A 217 12.30 4.55 4.47
C PRO A 217 12.86 5.96 4.26
N MET A 218 12.36 6.70 3.25
CA MET A 218 12.74 8.11 3.07
C MET A 218 12.30 8.99 4.24
N LEU A 219 11.06 8.81 4.73
CA LEU A 219 10.57 9.48 5.93
C LEU A 219 11.45 9.16 7.14
N MET A 220 11.86 7.90 7.32
CA MET A 220 12.77 7.50 8.40
C MET A 220 14.13 8.18 8.30
N ILE A 221 14.75 8.17 7.10
CA ILE A 221 16.05 8.82 6.84
C ILE A 221 15.98 10.30 7.21
N ILE A 222 14.94 10.97 6.74
CA ILE A 222 14.81 12.41 6.88
C ILE A 222 14.45 12.81 8.31
N ALA A 223 13.54 12.08 8.97
CA ALA A 223 13.21 12.32 10.38
C ALA A 223 14.44 12.07 11.28
N GLY A 224 15.19 11.00 11.02
CA GLY A 224 16.43 10.70 11.75
C GLY A 224 17.53 11.73 11.47
N ALA A 225 17.67 12.21 10.24
CA ALA A 225 18.62 13.27 9.90
C ALA A 225 18.27 14.58 10.62
N GLY A 226 17.00 15.00 10.61
CA GLY A 226 16.53 16.17 11.35
C GLY A 226 16.83 16.08 12.84
N LYS A 227 16.56 14.91 13.43
CA LYS A 227 16.89 14.63 14.84
C LYS A 227 18.39 14.71 15.13
N ALA A 228 19.24 14.20 14.22
CA ALA A 228 20.69 14.25 14.38
C ALA A 228 21.26 15.69 14.33
N VAL A 229 20.60 16.61 13.64
CA VAL A 229 20.99 18.03 13.56
C VAL A 229 20.15 18.96 14.45
N SER A 230 19.28 18.40 15.30
CA SER A 230 18.35 19.13 16.18
C SER A 230 17.45 20.14 15.44
N ILE A 231 17.15 19.89 14.17
CA ILE A 231 16.15 20.65 13.41
C ILE A 231 14.88 19.82 13.44
N ASP A 232 13.74 20.44 13.78
CA ASP A 232 12.46 19.79 13.59
C ASP A 232 12.04 19.90 12.10
N PRO A 233 12.13 18.81 11.32
CA PRO A 233 11.70 18.84 9.92
C PRO A 233 10.22 19.22 9.75
N PHE A 234 9.39 19.01 10.77
CA PHE A 234 7.95 19.29 10.72
C PHE A 234 7.59 20.74 11.10
N ALA A 235 8.53 21.51 11.63
CA ALA A 235 8.30 22.92 11.99
C ALA A 235 8.03 23.82 10.76
N ASN A 236 8.48 23.43 9.57
CA ASN A 236 8.34 24.19 8.32
C ASN A 236 7.21 23.66 7.40
N HIS A 237 6.06 23.32 7.99
CA HIS A 237 4.88 22.88 7.24
C HIS A 237 4.28 24.05 6.42
N PRO A 238 3.90 23.89 5.13
CA PRO A 238 3.82 22.64 4.35
C PRO A 238 5.03 22.38 3.42
N TRP A 239 5.98 23.31 3.32
CA TRP A 239 7.06 23.27 2.33
C TRP A 239 7.90 22.01 2.41
N PHE A 240 8.15 21.54 3.62
CA PHE A 240 8.89 20.31 3.85
C PHE A 240 8.19 19.07 3.27
N GLY A 241 6.87 18.95 3.48
CA GLY A 241 6.09 17.84 2.93
C GLY A 241 6.09 17.83 1.39
N ILE A 242 6.04 19.02 0.78
CA ILE A 242 6.13 19.18 -0.67
C ILE A 242 7.51 18.75 -1.18
N ALA A 243 8.58 19.23 -0.54
CA ALA A 243 9.94 18.85 -0.91
C ALA A 243 10.16 17.32 -0.78
N MET A 244 9.69 16.72 0.30
CA MET A 244 9.71 15.27 0.52
C MET A 244 8.96 14.53 -0.60
N ALA A 245 7.74 14.97 -0.93
CA ALA A 245 6.95 14.34 -1.98
C ALA A 245 7.68 14.39 -3.34
N ILE A 246 8.28 15.53 -3.69
CA ILE A 246 9.08 15.68 -4.91
C ILE A 246 10.26 14.72 -4.91
N VAL A 247 11.03 14.66 -3.82
CA VAL A 247 12.18 13.76 -3.69
C VAL A 247 11.76 12.30 -3.83
N VAL A 248 10.69 11.87 -3.14
CA VAL A 248 10.16 10.52 -3.25
C VAL A 248 9.72 10.21 -4.68
N ILE A 249 9.02 11.13 -5.35
CA ILE A 249 8.59 10.96 -6.75
C ILE A 249 9.81 10.78 -7.68
N VAL A 250 10.82 11.64 -7.55
CA VAL A 250 12.03 11.58 -8.38
C VAL A 250 12.79 10.27 -8.15
N ILE A 251 13.05 9.90 -6.90
CA ILE A 251 13.73 8.64 -6.55
C ILE A 251 12.91 7.44 -7.04
N SER A 252 11.58 7.50 -6.93
CA SER A 252 10.69 6.43 -7.39
C SER A 252 10.71 6.28 -8.91
N ASP A 253 10.72 7.37 -9.68
CA ASP A 253 10.86 7.31 -11.14
C ASP A 253 12.22 6.71 -11.56
N ILE A 254 13.30 7.11 -10.89
CA ILE A 254 14.64 6.53 -11.11
C ILE A 254 14.65 5.04 -10.78
N ALA A 255 14.14 4.65 -9.61
CA ALA A 255 14.06 3.25 -9.19
C ALA A 255 13.19 2.41 -10.14
N THR A 256 12.11 2.99 -10.68
CA THR A 256 11.26 2.34 -11.68
C THR A 256 12.06 1.97 -12.93
N ARG A 257 12.86 2.91 -13.44
CA ARG A 257 13.60 2.74 -14.70
C ARG A 257 14.84 1.86 -14.57
N ILE A 258 15.56 1.98 -13.45
CA ILE A 258 16.86 1.31 -13.25
C ILE A 258 16.69 -0.08 -12.62
N TYR A 259 15.68 -0.27 -11.77
CA TYR A 259 15.51 -1.50 -11.00
C TYR A 259 14.23 -2.25 -11.33
N ASP A 260 13.05 -1.65 -11.10
CA ASP A 260 11.76 -2.36 -11.20
C ASP A 260 11.52 -2.90 -12.61
N GLU A 261 11.53 -2.05 -13.64
CA GLU A 261 11.23 -2.49 -15.00
C GLU A 261 12.26 -3.49 -15.56
N PRO A 262 13.58 -3.30 -15.41
CA PRO A 262 14.55 -4.28 -15.86
C PRO A 262 14.39 -5.64 -15.19
N VAL A 263 14.23 -5.67 -13.86
CA VAL A 263 14.06 -6.91 -13.10
C VAL A 263 12.74 -7.59 -13.47
N ARG A 264 11.64 -6.83 -13.58
CA ARG A 264 10.34 -7.36 -13.99
C ARG A 264 10.39 -7.99 -15.38
N ARG A 265 10.99 -7.30 -16.36
CA ARG A 265 11.16 -7.83 -17.72
C ARG A 265 12.02 -9.09 -17.72
N PHE A 266 13.07 -9.12 -16.91
CA PHE A 266 13.92 -10.30 -16.76
C PHE A 266 13.13 -11.50 -16.22
N LEU A 267 12.40 -11.34 -15.10
CA LEU A 267 11.61 -12.40 -14.49
C LEU A 267 10.49 -12.89 -15.41
N GLN A 268 9.78 -11.99 -16.09
CA GLN A 268 8.75 -12.35 -17.05
C GLN A 268 9.29 -13.21 -18.20
N ARG A 269 10.48 -12.88 -18.73
CA ARG A 269 11.13 -13.69 -19.77
C ARG A 269 11.49 -15.09 -19.27
N GLN A 270 11.96 -15.22 -18.01
CA GLN A 270 12.27 -16.52 -17.43
C GLN A 270 10.99 -17.38 -17.29
N MET A 271 9.92 -16.80 -16.74
CA MET A 271 8.64 -17.50 -16.57
C MET A 271 8.03 -17.95 -17.91
N GLN A 272 8.11 -17.10 -18.94
CA GLN A 272 7.63 -17.44 -20.29
C GLN A 272 8.46 -18.57 -20.93
N ARG A 273 9.78 -18.58 -20.73
CA ARG A 273 10.65 -19.67 -21.19
C ARG A 273 10.33 -20.99 -20.49
N SER A 274 10.14 -20.99 -19.17
CA SER A 274 9.76 -22.20 -18.43
C SER A 274 8.42 -22.78 -18.89
N ARG A 275 7.45 -21.93 -19.25
CA ARG A 275 6.16 -22.35 -19.83
C ARG A 275 6.25 -22.86 -21.27
N ALA A 276 7.28 -22.50 -22.02
CA ALA A 276 7.49 -23.00 -23.38
C ALA A 276 8.24 -24.35 -23.42
N ILE A 277 8.87 -24.74 -22.31
CA ILE A 277 9.64 -26.00 -22.15
C ILE A 277 8.81 -27.09 -21.44
N ALA A 278 7.81 -26.70 -20.65
CA ALA A 278 6.85 -27.59 -19.99
C ALA A 278 5.63 -27.87 -20.89
#